data_AF-A0A3M2DHL9-F1
#
_entry.id   AF-A0A3M2DHL9-F1
#
_cell.length_a   1.000
_cell.length_b   1.000
_cell.length_c   1.000
_cell.angle_alpha   90.00
_cell.angle_beta   90.00
_cell.angle_gamma   90.00
#
_symmetry.space_group_name_H-M   'P 1'
#
loop_
_entity.id
_entity.type
_entity.pdbx_description
1 polymer ?
#
loop_
_entity_poly.entity_id
_entity_poly.type
_entity_poly.pdbx_seq_one_letter_code
_entity_poly.pdbx_strand_id
1 'polypeptide(L)'
;MQYESRGEPLRRLLNPDKPKIVFTNPDILFLILGLQYHAEPFEPLRRYETLIMDEFHLYHGVELAHALAMASLARGFEIFKRITLLSATPHPDVRTLLAKVLNPLLIDPRVMPDAAIHGWRTAVHAVEITPIQVFGNDPVEILLEQILCLKPELERLRCEIPDDDYLPAVVIVNSVVNAIRLEDRLAEVGFPRDTLAVIRGLSHRAIRTPKDKLLALGTSAIEVGVDFRCDYLLFEALEAASFLQRFGRVGRHSPGKAFALVPPNVFTGMANLPPEIDRSYFEERIHAWYPSANAYAWFVTTESGMLTTRALAENLIAVVERDSHTRPEVLTQLREKIEAILADHAQRLGCEAENAKAKEAFQRCAQGKKHSRWLAAYRRLNRFRTSLPAVKVHDFMEQHRRQDWEMGEYEADLATLLKRAVGLAWNEKLGRLTIKGIGKYRRVHASEIFTDDDCGVILETKDFPNLLLYQDGEATPVSDLMARENHIFVVVPRRAVEQALDWRIPVFDAGSYLLAFDGAALLLLELWRRRHSARSCRVDGKV
;
A
#
# COMPACT_ATOMS: atom_id res chain seq x y z
N MET A 1 3.37 -13.04 29.68
CA MET A 1 3.42 -14.37 29.04
C MET A 1 4.56 -14.31 28.02
N GLN A 2 5.72 -14.91 28.30
CA GLN A 2 6.84 -14.97 27.36
C GLN A 2 6.62 -16.18 26.44
N TYR A 3 6.61 -15.95 25.13
CA TYR A 3 6.47 -17.00 24.12
C TYR A 3 7.85 -17.49 23.69
N GLU A 4 8.05 -18.81 23.61
CA GLU A 4 9.33 -19.43 23.23
C GLU A 4 9.67 -19.27 21.73
N SER A 5 8.66 -19.05 20.88
CA SER A 5 8.82 -18.77 19.44
C SER A 5 7.92 -17.61 18.99
N ARG A 6 8.30 -16.90 17.92
CA ARG A 6 7.45 -15.87 17.29
C ARG A 6 6.21 -16.47 16.59
N GLY A 7 6.19 -17.79 16.33
CA GLY A 7 5.14 -18.50 15.60
C GLY A 7 3.99 -19.02 16.49
N GLU A 8 4.26 -19.32 17.76
CA GLU A 8 3.29 -19.93 18.68
C GLU A 8 2.01 -19.08 18.90
N PRO A 9 2.07 -17.74 19.06
CA PRO A 9 0.86 -16.91 19.12
C PRO A 9 0.02 -17.00 17.84
N LEU A 10 0.66 -17.01 16.67
CA LEU A 10 -0.01 -17.11 15.37
C LEU A 10 -0.65 -18.48 15.20
N ARG A 11 0.02 -19.57 15.58
CA ARG A 11 -0.54 -20.92 15.56
C ARG A 11 -1.82 -21.01 16.39
N ARG A 12 -1.83 -20.47 17.61
CA ARG A 12 -3.03 -20.43 18.47
C ARG A 12 -4.16 -19.61 17.85
N LEU A 13 -3.82 -18.47 17.26
CA LEU A 13 -4.80 -17.60 16.60
C LEU A 13 -5.38 -18.25 15.33
N LEU A 14 -4.58 -19.01 14.58
CA LEU A 14 -5.02 -19.67 13.36
C LEU A 14 -5.75 -20.98 13.60
N ASN A 15 -5.48 -21.70 14.69
CA ASN A 15 -6.12 -22.99 14.94
C ASN A 15 -7.67 -22.84 14.96
N PRO A 16 -8.41 -23.51 14.05
CA PRO A 16 -9.85 -23.46 14.02
C PRO A 16 -10.42 -24.55 14.95
N ASP A 17 -10.74 -24.16 16.17
CA ASP A 17 -11.51 -24.94 17.14
C ASP A 17 -13.03 -24.92 16.84
N LYS A 18 -13.45 -24.03 15.93
CA LYS A 18 -14.82 -23.78 15.47
C LYS A 18 -14.79 -23.10 14.08
N PRO A 19 -15.94 -22.92 13.39
CA PRO A 19 -15.98 -22.06 12.20
C PRO A 19 -15.40 -20.68 12.52
N LYS A 20 -14.33 -20.32 11.81
CA LYS A 20 -13.49 -19.17 12.14
C LYS A 20 -13.17 -18.38 10.89
N ILE A 21 -13.31 -17.06 11.00
CA ILE A 21 -12.85 -16.10 9.99
C ILE A 21 -11.68 -15.36 10.60
N VAL A 22 -10.56 -15.31 9.88
CA VAL A 22 -9.34 -14.62 10.33
C VAL A 22 -9.08 -13.43 9.40
N PHE A 23 -9.06 -12.24 9.99
CA PHE A 23 -8.61 -11.02 9.32
C PHE A 23 -7.11 -10.84 9.57
N THR A 24 -6.33 -10.72 8.51
CA THR A 24 -4.88 -10.56 8.60
C THR A 24 -4.35 -9.63 7.51
N ASN A 25 -3.23 -8.95 7.79
CA ASN A 25 -2.51 -8.17 6.78
C ASN A 25 -1.82 -9.13 5.79
N PRO A 26 -1.81 -8.87 4.47
CA PRO A 26 -1.04 -9.65 3.48
C PRO A 26 0.41 -9.91 3.88
N ASP A 27 1.07 -8.99 4.60
CA ASP A 27 2.42 -9.19 5.12
C ASP A 27 2.55 -10.47 5.97
N ILE A 28 1.59 -10.74 6.87
CA ILE A 28 1.63 -11.92 7.74
C ILE A 28 1.41 -13.19 6.91
N LEU A 29 0.46 -13.17 5.98
CA LEU A 29 0.20 -14.31 5.10
C LEU A 29 1.42 -14.62 4.22
N PHE A 30 2.07 -13.60 3.68
CA PHE A 30 3.30 -13.71 2.90
C PHE A 30 4.42 -14.39 3.70
N LEU A 31 4.60 -13.97 4.95
CA LEU A 31 5.58 -14.57 5.86
C LEU A 31 5.24 -16.03 6.21
N ILE A 32 3.96 -16.37 6.40
CA ILE A 32 3.52 -17.76 6.64
C ILE A 32 3.77 -18.63 5.41
N LEU A 33 3.39 -18.17 4.21
CA LEU A 33 3.60 -18.91 2.96
C LEU A 33 5.09 -19.10 2.63
N GLY A 34 5.93 -18.15 3.00
CA GLY A 34 7.39 -18.28 2.92
C GLY A 34 8.05 -19.04 4.08
N LEU A 35 7.27 -19.62 5.00
CA LEU A 35 7.72 -20.29 6.23
C LEU A 35 8.68 -19.47 7.12
N GLN A 36 8.59 -18.14 7.08
CA GLN A 36 9.45 -17.27 7.91
C GLN A 36 9.10 -17.32 9.41
N TYR A 37 7.90 -17.81 9.75
CA TYR A 37 7.48 -18.14 11.12
C TYR A 37 7.63 -19.63 11.45
N HIS A 38 8.46 -20.36 10.71
CA HIS A 38 8.53 -21.83 10.72
C HIS A 38 7.22 -22.49 10.25
N ALA A 39 7.14 -23.83 10.34
CA ALA A 39 5.98 -24.60 9.90
C ALA A 39 4.76 -24.48 10.84
N GLU A 40 4.96 -23.97 12.07
CA GLU A 40 3.94 -23.89 13.13
C GLU A 40 2.61 -23.21 12.70
N PRO A 41 2.61 -22.00 12.11
CA PRO A 41 1.36 -21.37 11.65
C PRO A 41 0.88 -21.88 10.28
N PHE A 42 1.71 -22.61 9.53
CA PHE A 42 1.34 -23.12 8.20
C PHE A 42 0.36 -24.29 8.29
N GLU A 43 0.54 -25.19 9.25
CA GLU A 43 -0.38 -26.32 9.48
C GLU A 43 -1.83 -25.86 9.74
N PRO A 44 -2.12 -24.97 10.70
CA PRO A 44 -3.49 -24.53 10.94
C PRO A 44 -4.04 -23.70 9.78
N LEU A 45 -3.19 -22.99 9.02
CA LEU A 45 -3.61 -22.24 7.83
C LEU A 45 -4.22 -23.15 6.76
N ARG A 46 -3.68 -24.36 6.56
CA ARG A 46 -4.21 -25.34 5.59
C ARG A 46 -5.60 -25.88 5.93
N ARG A 47 -6.09 -25.64 7.15
CA ARG A 47 -7.44 -26.04 7.58
C ARG A 47 -8.51 -25.06 7.11
N TYR A 48 -8.12 -23.90 6.60
CA TYR A 48 -9.04 -22.94 5.99
C TYR A 48 -9.31 -23.30 4.54
N GLU A 49 -10.57 -23.23 4.12
CA GLU A 49 -10.94 -23.60 2.76
C GLU A 49 -10.88 -22.42 1.78
N THR A 50 -11.01 -21.18 2.27
CA THR A 50 -11.15 -20.00 1.43
C THR A 50 -10.14 -18.93 1.81
N LEU A 51 -9.42 -18.41 0.81
CA LEU A 51 -8.63 -17.19 0.92
C LEU A 51 -9.39 -16.04 0.25
N ILE A 52 -9.60 -14.95 0.98
CA ILE A 52 -10.16 -13.70 0.45
C ILE A 52 -9.05 -12.64 0.45
N MET A 53 -8.72 -12.13 -0.73
CA MET A 53 -7.82 -11.00 -0.89
C MET A 53 -8.67 -9.75 -1.11
N ASP A 54 -8.88 -8.99 -0.06
CA ASP A 54 -9.65 -7.75 -0.09
C ASP A 54 -8.81 -6.57 -0.61
N GLU A 55 -9.49 -5.52 -1.08
CA GLU A 55 -8.88 -4.27 -1.59
C GLU A 55 -7.78 -4.51 -2.65
N PHE A 56 -8.00 -5.47 -3.55
CA PHE A 56 -6.99 -5.93 -4.52
C PHE A 56 -6.48 -4.82 -5.46
N HIS A 57 -7.22 -3.72 -5.64
CA HIS A 57 -6.78 -2.57 -6.43
C HIS A 57 -5.62 -1.79 -5.80
N LEU A 58 -5.31 -2.02 -4.50
CA LEU A 58 -4.17 -1.39 -3.84
C LEU A 58 -2.84 -2.02 -4.30
N TYR A 59 -2.86 -3.27 -4.76
CA TYR A 59 -1.64 -3.96 -5.18
C TYR A 59 -1.18 -3.49 -6.56
N HIS A 60 0.06 -3.00 -6.63
CA HIS A 60 0.69 -2.55 -7.86
C HIS A 60 2.14 -3.05 -7.97
N GLY A 61 2.66 -3.12 -9.19
CA GLY A 61 4.06 -3.49 -9.46
C GLY A 61 4.49 -4.77 -8.72
N VAL A 62 5.44 -4.64 -7.80
CA VAL A 62 6.00 -5.73 -7.00
C VAL A 62 4.96 -6.36 -6.06
N GLU A 63 4.10 -5.55 -5.42
CA GLU A 63 3.08 -6.04 -4.48
C GLU A 63 2.02 -6.86 -5.21
N LEU A 64 1.69 -6.47 -6.44
CA LEU A 64 0.85 -7.26 -7.34
C LEU A 64 1.54 -8.58 -7.73
N ALA A 65 2.85 -8.55 -8.00
CA ALA A 65 3.63 -9.77 -8.29
C ALA A 65 3.60 -10.73 -7.08
N HIS A 66 3.79 -10.21 -5.86
CA HIS A 66 3.67 -10.99 -4.63
C HIS A 66 2.27 -11.57 -4.42
N ALA A 67 1.22 -10.76 -4.64
CA ALA A 67 -0.17 -11.21 -4.52
C ALA A 67 -0.47 -12.39 -5.46
N LEU A 68 -0.03 -12.29 -6.72
CA LEU A 68 -0.21 -13.35 -7.71
C LEU A 68 0.67 -14.58 -7.41
N ALA A 69 1.89 -14.38 -6.93
CA ALA A 69 2.77 -15.46 -6.49
C ALA A 69 2.14 -16.25 -5.33
N MET A 70 1.61 -15.57 -4.32
CA MET A 70 0.90 -16.20 -3.21
C MET A 70 -0.33 -16.98 -3.70
N ALA A 71 -1.14 -16.40 -4.61
CA ALA A 71 -2.28 -17.09 -5.18
C ALA A 71 -1.88 -18.35 -5.97
N SER A 72 -0.82 -18.28 -6.78
CA SER A 72 -0.32 -19.42 -7.54
C SER A 72 0.28 -20.51 -6.65
N LEU A 73 1.06 -20.15 -5.63
CA LEU A 73 1.58 -21.12 -4.65
C LEU A 73 0.43 -21.77 -3.88
N ALA A 74 -0.54 -20.98 -3.41
CA ALA A 74 -1.68 -21.50 -2.67
C ALA A 74 -2.53 -22.46 -3.50
N ARG A 75 -2.75 -22.17 -4.80
CA ARG A 75 -3.40 -23.11 -5.73
C ARG A 75 -2.57 -24.36 -5.98
N GLY A 76 -1.28 -24.19 -6.28
CA GLY A 76 -0.38 -25.29 -6.61
C GLY A 76 -0.14 -26.27 -5.46
N PHE A 77 -0.16 -25.76 -4.22
CA PHE A 77 -0.11 -26.57 -3.01
C PHE A 77 -1.49 -26.99 -2.49
N GLU A 78 -2.57 -26.59 -3.17
CA GLU A 78 -3.96 -26.87 -2.76
C GLU A 78 -4.22 -26.46 -1.30
N ILE A 79 -3.66 -25.31 -0.89
CA ILE A 79 -3.80 -24.78 0.48
C ILE A 79 -5.25 -24.38 0.73
N PHE A 80 -5.89 -23.76 -0.27
CA PHE A 80 -7.28 -23.31 -0.21
C PHE A 80 -8.07 -23.90 -1.37
N LYS A 81 -9.32 -24.29 -1.11
CA LYS A 81 -10.29 -24.74 -2.12
C LYS A 81 -10.79 -23.58 -2.98
N ARG A 82 -10.85 -22.37 -2.40
CA ARG A 82 -11.36 -21.17 -3.07
C ARG A 82 -10.43 -19.98 -2.82
N ILE A 83 -10.20 -19.19 -3.87
CA ILE A 83 -9.56 -17.89 -3.77
C ILE A 83 -10.52 -16.85 -4.34
N THR A 84 -10.83 -15.82 -3.56
CA THR A 84 -11.69 -14.70 -3.95
C THR A 84 -10.89 -13.42 -3.92
N LEU A 85 -10.90 -12.66 -5.02
CA LEU A 85 -10.25 -11.36 -5.12
C LEU A 85 -11.36 -10.30 -5.12
N LEU A 86 -11.37 -9.44 -4.10
CA LEU A 86 -12.33 -8.34 -3.99
C LEU A 86 -11.65 -7.03 -4.38
N SER A 87 -12.30 -6.25 -5.24
CA SER A 87 -11.74 -4.99 -5.71
C SER A 87 -12.85 -4.00 -6.04
N ALA A 88 -12.84 -2.84 -5.38
CA ALA A 88 -13.76 -1.76 -5.69
C ALA A 88 -13.47 -1.09 -7.04
N THR A 89 -12.19 -0.84 -7.35
CA THR A 89 -11.75 -0.09 -8.53
C THR A 89 -10.65 -0.84 -9.30
N PRO A 90 -10.95 -2.01 -9.90
CA PRO A 90 -9.95 -2.83 -10.56
C PRO A 90 -9.43 -2.18 -11.85
N HIS A 91 -8.11 -1.98 -11.93
CA HIS A 91 -7.44 -1.41 -13.10
C HIS A 91 -7.58 -2.35 -14.34
N PRO A 92 -7.84 -1.83 -15.55
CA PRO A 92 -8.03 -2.65 -16.76
C PRO A 92 -6.87 -3.61 -17.06
N ASP A 93 -5.63 -3.13 -16.95
CA ASP A 93 -4.45 -3.98 -17.13
C ASP A 93 -4.38 -5.14 -16.12
N VAL A 94 -4.80 -4.90 -14.87
CA VAL A 94 -4.84 -5.93 -13.83
C VAL A 94 -5.95 -6.93 -14.13
N ARG A 95 -7.13 -6.47 -14.59
CA ARG A 95 -8.19 -7.39 -15.05
C ARG A 95 -7.70 -8.30 -16.18
N THR A 96 -7.00 -7.72 -17.16
CA THR A 96 -6.43 -8.46 -18.30
C THR A 96 -5.38 -9.47 -17.83
N LEU A 97 -4.54 -9.10 -16.88
CA LEU A 97 -3.56 -9.99 -16.27
C LEU A 97 -4.23 -11.14 -15.51
N LEU A 98 -5.24 -10.86 -14.68
CA LEU A 98 -5.97 -11.87 -13.91
C LEU A 98 -6.70 -12.88 -14.79
N ALA A 99 -7.29 -12.42 -15.91
CA ALA A 99 -7.92 -13.30 -16.89
C ALA A 99 -6.94 -14.34 -17.45
N LYS A 100 -5.68 -13.96 -17.66
CA LYS A 100 -4.61 -14.86 -18.12
C LYS A 100 -4.14 -15.82 -17.03
N VAL A 101 -3.81 -15.30 -15.84
CA VAL A 101 -3.17 -16.08 -14.77
C VAL A 101 -4.14 -17.00 -14.04
N LEU A 102 -5.32 -16.47 -13.69
CA LEU A 102 -6.26 -17.18 -12.83
C LEU A 102 -7.51 -17.62 -13.58
N ASN A 103 -7.85 -16.96 -14.69
CA ASN A 103 -9.12 -17.10 -15.40
C ASN A 103 -10.32 -17.15 -14.42
N PRO A 104 -10.49 -16.12 -13.57
CA PRO A 104 -11.48 -16.18 -12.50
C PRO A 104 -12.90 -16.03 -13.05
N LEU A 105 -13.88 -16.58 -12.34
CA LEU A 105 -15.28 -16.18 -12.51
C LEU A 105 -15.43 -14.71 -12.12
N LEU A 106 -15.71 -13.86 -13.09
CA LEU A 106 -15.93 -12.43 -12.85
C LEU A 106 -17.39 -12.20 -12.43
N ILE A 107 -17.57 -11.67 -11.22
CA ILE A 107 -18.85 -11.15 -10.75
C ILE A 107 -18.76 -9.62 -10.82
N ASP A 108 -19.40 -9.02 -11.82
CA ASP A 108 -19.45 -7.57 -12.00
C ASP A 108 -20.87 -7.08 -11.68
N PRO A 109 -21.07 -6.26 -10.64
CA PRO A 109 -22.39 -5.82 -10.22
C PRO A 109 -23.10 -4.94 -11.27
N ARG A 110 -22.38 -4.46 -12.29
CA ARG A 110 -22.96 -3.71 -13.42
C ARG A 110 -23.69 -4.61 -14.41
N VAL A 111 -23.48 -5.93 -14.33
CA VAL A 111 -24.21 -6.92 -15.13
C VAL A 111 -25.38 -7.39 -14.27
N MET A 112 -26.56 -6.82 -14.47
CA MET A 112 -27.77 -7.28 -13.79
C MET A 112 -28.03 -8.76 -14.16
N PRO A 113 -28.22 -9.66 -13.19
CA PRO A 113 -28.74 -10.99 -13.49
C PRO A 113 -30.20 -10.87 -13.96
N ASP A 114 -30.61 -11.67 -14.95
CA ASP A 114 -32.01 -11.85 -15.39
C ASP A 114 -32.93 -12.47 -14.31
N ALA A 115 -32.46 -12.60 -13.06
CA ALA A 115 -33.18 -13.27 -11.98
C ALA A 115 -34.25 -12.37 -11.36
N ALA A 116 -35.40 -12.97 -11.06
CA ALA A 116 -36.55 -12.31 -10.44
C ALA A 116 -36.17 -11.51 -9.18
N ILE A 117 -36.65 -10.25 -9.14
CA ILE A 117 -36.36 -9.22 -8.15
C ILE A 117 -37.12 -9.51 -6.84
N HIS A 118 -36.69 -10.53 -6.10
CA HIS A 118 -37.19 -10.78 -4.74
C HIS A 118 -36.04 -10.76 -3.73
N GLY A 119 -36.15 -9.92 -2.70
CA GLY A 119 -35.18 -9.85 -1.59
C GLY A 119 -33.96 -8.95 -1.81
N TRP A 120 -33.97 -8.07 -2.83
CA TRP A 120 -32.90 -7.07 -2.98
C TRP A 120 -33.02 -6.00 -1.89
N ARG A 121 -31.88 -5.60 -1.32
CA ARG A 121 -31.78 -4.43 -0.44
C ARG A 121 -31.08 -3.31 -1.19
N THR A 122 -31.42 -2.06 -0.86
CA THR A 122 -30.64 -0.90 -1.30
C THR A 122 -29.24 -1.02 -0.72
N ALA A 123 -28.24 -1.20 -1.59
CA ALA A 123 -26.84 -1.25 -1.18
C ALA A 123 -26.24 0.16 -1.11
N VAL A 124 -26.74 1.08 -1.94
CA VAL A 124 -26.29 2.47 -2.02
C VAL A 124 -27.48 3.38 -2.31
N HIS A 125 -27.65 4.40 -1.49
CA HIS A 125 -28.66 5.45 -1.56
C HIS A 125 -28.17 6.63 -2.41
N ALA A 126 -29.11 7.50 -2.78
CA ALA A 126 -28.79 8.73 -3.50
C ALA A 126 -27.88 9.65 -2.68
N VAL A 127 -26.91 10.28 -3.37
CA VAL A 127 -25.98 11.22 -2.76
C VAL A 127 -26.02 12.53 -3.55
N GLU A 128 -26.29 13.63 -2.86
CA GLU A 128 -26.14 14.97 -3.41
C GLU A 128 -24.66 15.34 -3.39
N ILE A 129 -24.08 15.73 -4.53
CA ILE A 129 -22.68 16.11 -4.62
C ILE A 129 -22.51 17.58 -5.00
N THR A 130 -21.75 18.31 -4.19
CA THR A 130 -21.37 19.69 -4.41
C THR A 130 -19.86 19.75 -4.70
N PRO A 131 -19.44 19.98 -5.95
CA PRO A 131 -18.03 20.19 -6.26
C PRO A 131 -17.58 21.58 -5.79
N ILE A 132 -16.43 21.65 -5.16
CA ILE A 132 -15.75 22.89 -4.76
C ILE A 132 -14.43 22.95 -5.50
N GLN A 133 -14.26 23.95 -6.36
CA GLN A 133 -13.03 24.12 -7.12
C GLN A 133 -11.90 24.55 -6.18
N VAL A 134 -10.80 23.80 -6.15
CA VAL A 134 -9.57 24.20 -5.47
C VAL A 134 -8.65 24.88 -6.47
N PHE A 135 -8.56 26.22 -6.41
CA PHE A 135 -7.66 27.02 -7.23
C PHE A 135 -6.86 28.00 -6.37
N GLY A 136 -5.60 27.68 -6.06
CA GLY A 136 -4.69 28.56 -5.30
C GLY A 136 -5.04 28.77 -3.81
N ASN A 137 -6.28 28.46 -3.41
CA ASN A 137 -6.77 28.54 -2.04
C ASN A 137 -6.30 27.35 -1.19
N ASP A 138 -6.12 27.57 0.10
CA ASP A 138 -5.74 26.51 1.04
C ASP A 138 -6.93 25.56 1.27
N PRO A 139 -6.83 24.26 0.92
CA PRO A 139 -7.92 23.30 1.11
C PRO A 139 -8.35 23.19 2.57
N VAL A 140 -7.45 23.44 3.53
CA VAL A 140 -7.77 23.41 4.96
C VAL A 140 -8.77 24.52 5.32
N GLU A 141 -8.58 25.74 4.79
CA GLU A 141 -9.48 26.86 5.08
C GLU A 141 -10.85 26.67 4.43
N ILE A 142 -10.88 26.17 3.19
CA ILE A 142 -12.14 25.83 2.51
C ILE A 142 -12.94 24.80 3.33
N LEU A 143 -12.29 23.72 3.77
CA LEU A 143 -12.94 22.69 4.58
C LEU A 143 -13.39 23.25 5.92
N LEU A 144 -12.58 24.09 6.57
CA LEU A 144 -12.91 24.73 7.83
C LEU A 144 -14.18 25.57 7.72
N GLU A 145 -14.28 26.42 6.68
CA GLU A 145 -15.47 27.24 6.42
C GLU A 145 -16.72 26.38 6.23
N GLN A 146 -16.63 25.30 5.44
CA GLN A 146 -17.76 24.39 5.22
C GLN A 146 -18.19 23.68 6.52
N ILE A 147 -17.23 23.18 7.30
CA ILE A 147 -17.50 22.49 8.57
C ILE A 147 -18.15 23.46 9.58
N LEU A 148 -17.69 24.70 9.64
CA LEU A 148 -18.27 25.73 10.52
C LEU A 148 -19.72 26.04 10.15
N CYS A 149 -20.03 26.16 8.87
CA CYS A 149 -21.41 26.32 8.39
C CYS A 149 -22.30 25.14 8.77
N LEU A 150 -21.75 23.91 8.78
CA LEU A 150 -22.48 22.69 9.13
C LEU A 150 -22.59 22.46 10.64
N LYS A 151 -21.78 23.12 11.48
CA LYS A 151 -21.69 22.83 12.92
C LYS A 151 -23.04 22.68 13.64
N PRO A 152 -24.00 23.63 13.51
CA PRO A 152 -25.27 23.52 14.23
C PRO A 152 -26.07 22.28 13.81
N GLU A 153 -25.99 21.91 12.53
CA GLU A 153 -26.65 20.73 11.98
C GLU A 153 -25.99 19.43 12.46
N LEU A 154 -24.65 19.39 12.53
CA LEU A 154 -23.94 18.22 13.05
C LEU A 154 -24.27 17.96 14.53
N GLU A 155 -24.38 19.03 15.32
CA GLU A 155 -24.79 18.95 16.73
C GLU A 155 -26.24 18.47 16.87
N ARG A 156 -27.16 18.99 16.04
CA ARG A 156 -28.56 18.53 16.00
C ARG A 156 -28.64 17.03 15.67
N LEU A 157 -27.96 16.59 14.61
CA LEU A 157 -27.95 15.20 14.16
C LEU A 157 -27.39 14.25 15.22
N ARG A 158 -26.31 14.64 15.92
CA ARG A 158 -25.75 13.84 17.01
C ARG A 158 -26.74 13.69 18.17
N CYS A 159 -27.47 14.74 18.52
CA CYS A 159 -28.49 14.67 19.57
C CYS A 159 -29.67 13.76 19.17
N GLU A 160 -30.06 13.77 17.90
CA GLU A 160 -31.16 12.95 17.38
C GLU A 160 -30.77 11.48 17.20
N ILE A 161 -29.50 11.20 16.91
CA ILE A 161 -28.97 9.85 16.63
C ILE A 161 -27.81 9.55 17.61
N PRO A 162 -28.12 9.11 18.85
CA PRO A 162 -27.13 8.75 19.86
C PRO A 162 -26.61 7.32 19.63
N ASP A 163 -26.08 7.05 18.43
CA ASP A 163 -25.50 5.77 18.03
C ASP A 163 -23.97 5.88 17.98
N ASP A 164 -23.28 4.90 18.56
CA ASP A 164 -21.81 4.82 18.62
C ASP A 164 -21.18 4.70 17.22
N ASP A 165 -21.88 4.09 16.26
CA ASP A 165 -21.43 3.86 14.87
C ASP A 165 -21.86 4.98 13.91
N TYR A 166 -22.68 5.92 14.40
CA TYR A 166 -23.05 7.12 13.67
C TYR A 166 -21.94 8.17 13.77
N LEU A 167 -21.73 8.93 12.70
CA LEU A 167 -20.84 10.09 12.63
C LEU A 167 -21.50 11.12 11.70
N PRO A 168 -22.00 12.27 12.22
CA PRO A 168 -22.69 13.27 11.41
C PRO A 168 -21.89 13.68 10.16
N ALA A 169 -20.59 13.92 10.31
CA ALA A 169 -19.69 14.28 9.22
C ALA A 169 -18.40 13.47 9.19
N VAL A 170 -17.90 13.23 7.98
CA VAL A 170 -16.58 12.63 7.74
C VAL A 170 -15.79 13.53 6.81
N VAL A 171 -14.54 13.80 7.17
CA VAL A 171 -13.63 14.68 6.44
C VAL A 171 -12.38 13.91 6.04
N ILE A 172 -12.12 13.82 4.74
CA ILE A 172 -10.98 13.07 4.18
C ILE A 172 -10.08 13.98 3.37
N VAL A 173 -8.86 14.20 3.85
CA VAL A 173 -7.84 15.02 3.18
C VAL A 173 -6.70 14.17 2.65
N ASN A 174 -6.01 14.64 1.60
CA ASN A 174 -4.91 13.87 0.99
C ASN A 174 -3.64 13.82 1.86
N SER A 175 -3.46 14.79 2.73
CA SER A 175 -2.20 15.00 3.46
C SER A 175 -2.40 14.85 4.96
N VAL A 176 -1.56 14.04 5.60
CA VAL A 176 -1.51 13.92 7.07
C VAL A 176 -1.25 15.30 7.72
N VAL A 177 -0.45 16.15 7.07
CA VAL A 177 -0.20 17.51 7.55
C VAL A 177 -1.46 18.37 7.46
N ASN A 178 -2.24 18.24 6.38
CA ASN A 178 -3.51 18.98 6.28
C ASN A 178 -4.52 18.46 7.31
N ALA A 179 -4.52 17.17 7.61
CA ALA A 179 -5.37 16.61 8.66
C ALA A 179 -4.97 17.17 10.05
N ILE A 180 -3.67 17.24 10.34
CA ILE A 180 -3.15 17.87 11.57
C ILE A 180 -3.54 19.35 11.63
N ARG A 181 -3.30 20.09 10.55
CA ARG A 181 -3.65 21.52 10.46
C ARG A 181 -5.14 21.75 10.64
N LEU A 182 -5.98 20.97 9.99
CA LEU A 182 -7.44 21.09 10.10
C LEU A 182 -7.91 20.76 11.51
N GLU A 183 -7.33 19.73 12.16
CA GLU A 183 -7.62 19.41 13.56
C GLU A 183 -7.27 20.59 14.49
N ASP A 184 -6.08 21.18 14.32
CA ASP A 184 -5.61 22.30 15.13
C ASP A 184 -6.48 23.54 14.90
N ARG A 185 -6.83 23.85 13.64
CA ARG A 185 -7.72 24.97 13.29
C ARG A 185 -9.15 24.78 13.81
N LEU A 186 -9.70 23.57 13.73
CA LEU A 186 -11.01 23.24 14.31
C LEU A 186 -11.01 23.49 15.82
N ALA A 187 -9.95 23.07 16.52
CA ALA A 187 -9.81 23.30 17.96
C ALA A 187 -9.75 24.81 18.30
N GLU A 188 -9.00 25.60 17.52
CA GLU A 188 -8.90 27.06 17.69
C GLU A 188 -10.25 27.79 17.54
N VAL A 189 -11.11 27.32 16.63
CA VAL A 189 -12.43 27.92 16.38
C VAL A 189 -13.56 27.31 17.22
N GLY A 190 -13.22 26.51 18.23
CA GLY A 190 -14.19 26.00 19.21
C GLY A 190 -14.86 24.68 18.86
N PHE A 191 -14.18 23.78 18.13
CA PHE A 191 -14.48 22.34 18.13
C PHE A 191 -13.58 21.63 19.14
N PRO A 192 -14.11 21.19 20.30
CA PRO A 192 -13.31 20.45 21.27
C PRO A 192 -12.71 19.18 20.65
N ARG A 193 -11.43 18.89 20.90
CA ARG A 193 -10.72 17.76 20.24
C ARG A 193 -11.31 16.39 20.57
N ASP A 194 -11.94 16.26 21.73
CA ASP A 194 -12.69 15.08 22.16
C ASP A 194 -13.98 14.88 21.36
N THR A 195 -14.45 15.86 20.58
CA THR A 195 -15.54 15.69 19.61
C THR A 195 -15.06 15.23 18.23
N LEU A 196 -13.73 15.07 18.04
CA LEU A 196 -13.13 14.70 16.77
C LEU A 196 -12.61 13.25 16.81
N ALA A 197 -12.97 12.43 15.82
CA ALA A 197 -12.33 11.14 15.58
C ALA A 197 -11.15 11.33 14.63
N VAL A 198 -9.90 11.22 15.10
CA VAL A 198 -8.72 11.50 14.26
C VAL A 198 -8.18 10.19 13.68
N ILE A 199 -8.54 9.90 12.43
CA ILE A 199 -8.24 8.63 11.76
C ILE A 199 -7.12 8.85 10.72
N ARG A 200 -5.87 8.87 11.19
CA ARG A 200 -4.68 9.04 10.34
C ARG A 200 -3.58 8.02 10.67
N GLY A 201 -2.76 7.66 9.68
CA GLY A 201 -1.70 6.65 9.84
C GLY A 201 -0.68 6.98 10.94
N LEU A 202 -0.30 8.26 11.07
CA LEU A 202 0.70 8.78 12.03
C LEU A 202 0.02 9.24 13.32
N SER A 203 -0.66 8.32 14.00
CA SER A 203 -1.32 8.59 15.28
C SER A 203 -1.49 7.30 16.07
N HIS A 204 -1.53 7.43 17.40
CA HIS A 204 -1.85 6.31 18.29
C HIS A 204 -3.25 5.77 17.99
N ARG A 205 -3.42 4.44 18.04
CA ARG A 205 -4.67 3.77 17.61
C ARG A 205 -5.89 4.16 18.46
N ALA A 206 -5.68 4.45 19.74
CA ALA A 206 -6.77 4.81 20.66
C ALA A 206 -7.50 6.12 20.30
N ILE A 207 -6.86 7.00 19.53
CA ILE A 207 -7.42 8.31 19.12
C ILE A 207 -8.43 8.16 17.96
N ARG A 208 -8.45 6.99 17.31
CA ARG A 208 -9.22 6.75 16.08
C ARG A 208 -10.69 6.40 16.34
N THR A 209 -11.13 6.41 17.59
CA THR A 209 -12.47 5.94 17.99
C THR A 209 -13.57 6.91 17.53
N PRO A 210 -14.58 6.44 16.77
CA PRO A 210 -15.68 7.28 16.27
C PRO A 210 -16.77 7.56 17.33
N LYS A 211 -16.76 6.81 18.43
CA LYS A 211 -17.74 6.90 19.51
C LYS A 211 -17.82 8.30 20.12
N ASP A 212 -19.05 8.80 20.28
CA ASP A 212 -19.38 10.10 20.86
C ASP A 212 -18.72 11.30 20.15
N LYS A 213 -18.39 11.17 18.86
CA LYS A 213 -17.74 12.25 18.07
C LYS A 213 -18.73 12.97 17.16
N LEU A 214 -18.50 14.25 16.87
CA LEU A 214 -19.28 15.01 15.88
C LEU A 214 -18.80 14.76 14.46
N LEU A 215 -17.49 14.60 14.29
CA LEU A 215 -16.90 14.38 12.98
C LEU A 215 -15.67 13.47 13.04
N ALA A 216 -15.48 12.69 11.99
CA ALA A 216 -14.22 12.02 11.72
C ALA A 216 -13.35 12.86 10.79
N LEU A 217 -12.06 12.97 11.09
CA LEU A 217 -11.08 13.67 10.28
C LEU A 217 -9.89 12.75 10.04
N GLY A 218 -9.51 12.58 8.77
CA GLY A 218 -8.42 11.67 8.45
C GLY A 218 -7.93 11.75 7.01
N THR A 219 -7.15 10.74 6.66
CA THR A 219 -6.58 10.56 5.32
C THR A 219 -7.13 9.30 4.66
N SER A 220 -6.41 8.70 3.72
CA SER A 220 -6.74 7.40 3.11
C SER A 220 -6.94 6.25 4.12
N ALA A 221 -6.55 6.40 5.39
CA ALA A 221 -6.92 5.45 6.44
C ALA A 221 -8.44 5.34 6.65
N ILE A 222 -9.21 6.35 6.23
CA ILE A 222 -10.68 6.33 6.20
C ILE A 222 -11.20 5.64 4.93
N GLU A 223 -10.46 5.71 3.82
CA GLU A 223 -10.85 5.11 2.53
C GLU A 223 -10.99 3.59 2.59
N VAL A 224 -10.29 2.94 3.51
CA VAL A 224 -10.21 1.48 3.63
C VAL A 224 -10.26 1.09 5.10
N GLY A 225 -11.29 0.34 5.50
CA GLY A 225 -11.31 -0.34 6.81
C GLY A 225 -12.17 0.25 7.93
N VAL A 226 -12.90 1.36 7.72
CA VAL A 226 -13.94 1.82 8.68
C VAL A 226 -15.24 2.11 7.94
N ASP A 227 -16.30 1.38 8.28
CA ASP A 227 -17.66 1.71 7.85
C ASP A 227 -18.31 2.55 8.95
N PHE A 228 -18.81 3.73 8.59
CA PHE A 228 -19.52 4.62 9.50
C PHE A 228 -20.82 5.05 8.82
N ARG A 229 -21.86 5.21 9.62
CA ARG A 229 -23.09 5.84 9.16
C ARG A 229 -22.90 7.35 9.21
N CYS A 230 -22.88 8.03 8.06
CA CYS A 230 -22.76 9.48 8.00
C CYS A 230 -23.74 10.12 7.00
N ASP A 231 -24.10 11.36 7.27
CA ASP A 231 -24.93 12.20 6.40
C ASP A 231 -24.07 13.12 5.55
N TYR A 232 -22.94 13.58 6.08
CA TYR A 232 -22.04 14.52 5.40
C TYR A 232 -20.66 13.90 5.14
N LEU A 233 -20.20 14.04 3.92
CA LEU A 233 -18.83 13.72 3.52
C LEU A 233 -18.18 14.96 2.92
N LEU A 234 -17.04 15.36 3.46
CA LEU A 234 -16.18 16.40 2.87
C LEU A 234 -14.87 15.76 2.50
N PHE A 235 -14.43 15.89 1.25
CA PHE A 235 -13.22 15.22 0.83
C PHE A 235 -12.47 15.91 -0.28
N GLU A 236 -11.16 15.79 -0.27
CA GLU A 236 -10.31 16.09 -1.42
C GLU A 236 -10.13 14.82 -2.28
N ALA A 237 -9.73 14.95 -3.54
CA ALA A 237 -9.20 13.81 -4.29
C ALA A 237 -8.25 14.28 -5.40
N LEU A 238 -7.21 13.51 -5.69
CA LEU A 238 -6.25 13.78 -6.77
C LEU A 238 -6.31 12.76 -7.91
N GLU A 239 -7.00 11.63 -7.68
CA GLU A 239 -7.06 10.49 -8.58
C GLU A 239 -8.46 9.89 -8.57
N ALA A 240 -8.86 9.24 -9.67
CA ALA A 240 -10.21 8.69 -9.84
C ALA A 240 -10.53 7.65 -8.75
N ALA A 241 -9.59 6.75 -8.47
CA ALA A 241 -9.78 5.68 -7.49
C ALA A 241 -10.06 6.23 -6.08
N SER A 242 -9.22 7.15 -5.57
CA SER A 242 -9.45 7.81 -4.28
C SER A 242 -10.77 8.60 -4.27
N PHE A 243 -11.13 9.28 -5.36
CA PHE A 243 -12.41 9.99 -5.44
C PHE A 243 -13.58 9.02 -5.23
N LEU A 244 -13.64 7.93 -6.00
CA LEU A 244 -14.74 6.97 -5.94
C LEU A 244 -14.81 6.22 -4.61
N GLN A 245 -13.66 5.90 -4.03
CA GLN A 245 -13.59 5.24 -2.72
C GLN A 245 -14.06 6.15 -1.59
N ARG A 246 -13.63 7.43 -1.59
CA ARG A 246 -14.09 8.43 -0.62
C ARG A 246 -15.58 8.69 -0.80
N PHE A 247 -16.02 8.96 -2.04
CA PHE A 247 -17.43 9.19 -2.36
C PHE A 247 -18.33 8.02 -1.94
N GLY A 248 -17.85 6.78 -2.10
CA GLY A 248 -18.55 5.58 -1.66
C GLY A 248 -18.69 5.42 -0.14
N ARG A 249 -18.17 6.33 0.69
CA ARG A 249 -18.33 6.31 2.15
C ARG A 249 -19.64 6.95 2.62
N VAL A 250 -20.26 7.79 1.79
CA VAL A 250 -21.61 8.33 2.03
C VAL A 250 -22.61 7.59 1.15
N GLY A 251 -23.88 7.54 1.58
CA GLY A 251 -24.92 6.84 0.83
C GLY A 251 -25.06 5.34 1.15
N ARG A 252 -24.28 4.78 2.09
CA ARG A 252 -24.35 3.32 2.39
C ARG A 252 -25.57 2.92 3.22
N HIS A 253 -25.99 3.81 4.12
CA HIS A 253 -27.02 3.54 5.13
C HIS A 253 -28.28 4.39 4.93
N SER A 254 -28.11 5.59 4.39
CA SER A 254 -29.17 6.56 4.10
C SER A 254 -28.69 7.49 2.99
N PRO A 255 -29.60 8.27 2.35
CA PRO A 255 -29.18 9.37 1.50
C PRO A 255 -28.22 10.30 2.23
N GLY A 256 -27.32 10.96 1.50
CA GLY A 256 -26.34 11.87 2.11
C GLY A 256 -25.82 12.94 1.16
N LYS A 257 -24.93 13.78 1.68
CA LYS A 257 -24.39 14.95 1.00
C LYS A 257 -22.87 14.91 0.98
N ALA A 258 -22.29 15.19 -0.17
CA ALA A 258 -20.85 15.14 -0.41
C ALA A 258 -20.33 16.50 -0.91
N PHE A 259 -19.41 17.11 -0.18
CA PHE A 259 -18.63 18.27 -0.62
C PHE A 259 -17.28 17.81 -1.13
N ALA A 260 -17.09 17.85 -2.45
CA ALA A 260 -15.89 17.34 -3.09
C ALA A 260 -14.96 18.49 -3.50
N LEU A 261 -13.80 18.60 -2.84
CA LEU A 261 -12.73 19.50 -3.24
C LEU A 261 -12.01 18.89 -4.45
N VAL A 262 -12.19 19.51 -5.62
CA VAL A 262 -11.79 18.95 -6.91
C VAL A 262 -10.93 19.91 -7.73
N PRO A 263 -10.04 19.40 -8.60
CA PRO A 263 -9.24 20.24 -9.48
C PRO A 263 -10.10 20.89 -10.58
N PRO A 264 -9.62 21.97 -11.23
CA PRO A 264 -10.41 22.77 -12.18
C PRO A 264 -11.06 21.98 -13.33
N ASN A 265 -10.35 21.01 -13.90
CA ASN A 265 -10.86 20.16 -14.98
C ASN A 265 -12.05 19.29 -14.52
N VAL A 266 -12.00 18.76 -13.30
CA VAL A 266 -13.08 17.96 -12.73
C VAL A 266 -14.27 18.86 -12.37
N PHE A 267 -14.01 20.04 -11.79
CA PHE A 267 -15.06 21.01 -11.50
C PHE A 267 -15.85 21.38 -12.77
N THR A 268 -15.15 21.76 -13.84
CA THR A 268 -15.77 22.06 -15.14
C THR A 268 -16.51 20.85 -15.71
N GLY A 269 -15.95 19.65 -15.54
CA GLY A 269 -16.61 18.40 -15.91
C GLY A 269 -17.95 18.23 -15.21
N MET A 270 -17.97 18.38 -13.88
CA MET A 270 -19.16 18.20 -13.04
C MET A 270 -20.22 19.28 -13.28
N ALA A 271 -19.81 20.52 -13.53
CA ALA A 271 -20.74 21.63 -13.84
C ALA A 271 -21.54 21.42 -15.15
N ASN A 272 -21.04 20.57 -16.05
CA ASN A 272 -21.69 20.23 -17.31
C ASN A 272 -22.55 18.95 -17.23
N LEU A 273 -22.64 18.31 -16.05
CA LEU A 273 -23.50 17.15 -15.86
C LEU A 273 -24.97 17.58 -15.65
N PRO A 274 -25.93 16.70 -15.98
CA PRO A 274 -27.32 16.90 -15.57
C PRO A 274 -27.45 16.90 -14.03
N PRO A 275 -28.53 17.51 -13.47
CA PRO A 275 -28.77 17.54 -12.03
C PRO A 275 -28.88 16.15 -11.38
N GLU A 276 -29.40 15.17 -12.12
CA GLU A 276 -29.47 13.77 -11.72
C GLU A 276 -28.72 12.92 -12.74
N ILE A 277 -27.94 11.97 -12.23
CA ILE A 277 -27.08 11.11 -13.05
C ILE A 277 -27.00 9.72 -12.44
N ASP A 278 -26.99 8.69 -13.30
CA ASP A 278 -26.72 7.33 -12.86
C ASP A 278 -25.30 7.19 -12.30
N ARG A 279 -25.15 6.39 -11.25
CA ARG A 279 -23.85 6.20 -10.58
C ARG A 279 -22.79 5.63 -11.52
N SER A 280 -23.15 4.68 -12.39
CA SER A 280 -22.21 4.05 -13.31
C SER A 280 -21.69 5.07 -14.32
N TYR A 281 -22.59 5.90 -14.87
CA TYR A 281 -22.19 6.97 -15.78
C TYR A 281 -21.35 8.04 -15.06
N PHE A 282 -21.67 8.38 -13.81
CA PHE A 282 -20.84 9.27 -13.01
C PHE A 282 -19.43 8.72 -12.78
N GLU A 283 -19.30 7.42 -12.45
CA GLU A 283 -18.00 6.74 -12.29
C GLU A 283 -17.14 6.82 -13.56
N GLU A 284 -17.73 6.58 -14.73
CA GLU A 284 -17.04 6.71 -16.02
C GLU A 284 -16.52 8.13 -16.26
N ARG A 285 -17.32 9.16 -15.93
CA ARG A 285 -16.93 10.56 -16.08
C ARG A 285 -15.79 10.93 -15.14
N ILE A 286 -15.82 10.46 -13.88
CA ILE A 286 -14.73 10.66 -12.92
C ILE A 286 -13.43 10.05 -13.45
N HIS A 287 -13.47 8.83 -13.99
CA HIS A 287 -12.31 8.20 -14.62
C HIS A 287 -11.79 8.97 -15.85
N ALA A 288 -12.67 9.64 -16.59
CA ALA A 288 -12.27 10.45 -17.74
C ALA A 288 -11.62 11.79 -17.35
N TRP A 289 -11.97 12.36 -16.19
CA TRP A 289 -11.45 13.65 -15.74
C TRP A 289 -10.21 13.55 -14.87
N TYR A 290 -10.10 12.55 -14.01
CA TYR A 290 -8.94 12.38 -13.14
C TYR A 290 -7.83 11.57 -13.82
N PRO A 291 -6.55 11.80 -13.45
CA PRO A 291 -5.48 10.88 -13.80
C PRO A 291 -5.76 9.49 -13.19
N SER A 292 -5.35 8.46 -13.93
CA SER A 292 -5.34 7.08 -13.45
C SER A 292 -3.94 6.72 -12.96
N ALA A 293 -3.87 6.18 -11.75
CA ALA A 293 -2.63 5.69 -11.17
C ALA A 293 -2.12 4.46 -11.94
N ASN A 294 -0.82 4.36 -12.18
CA ASN A 294 -0.26 3.23 -12.91
C ASN A 294 -0.25 1.97 -12.03
N ALA A 295 -0.94 0.91 -12.43
CA ALA A 295 -0.90 -0.36 -11.69
C ALA A 295 0.44 -1.11 -11.84
N TYR A 296 1.27 -0.71 -12.81
CA TYR A 296 2.52 -1.37 -13.17
C TYR A 296 2.34 -2.88 -13.41
N ALA A 297 1.18 -3.30 -13.95
CA ALA A 297 0.83 -4.71 -14.13
C ALA A 297 1.82 -5.48 -15.01
N TRP A 298 2.46 -4.78 -15.95
CA TRP A 298 3.52 -5.31 -16.80
C TRP A 298 4.78 -5.74 -16.04
N PHE A 299 5.02 -5.25 -14.81
CA PHE A 299 6.17 -5.66 -14.00
C PHE A 299 6.15 -7.16 -13.72
N VAL A 300 4.96 -7.73 -13.52
CA VAL A 300 4.75 -9.16 -13.19
C VAL A 300 5.36 -10.09 -14.25
N THR A 301 5.41 -9.67 -15.51
CA THR A 301 5.93 -10.48 -16.63
C THR A 301 7.41 -10.23 -16.94
N THR A 302 8.11 -9.39 -16.16
CA THR A 302 9.53 -9.09 -16.36
C THR A 302 10.44 -10.09 -15.67
N GLU A 303 11.74 -10.08 -15.99
CA GLU A 303 12.77 -10.82 -15.25
C GLU A 303 12.69 -10.49 -13.75
N SER A 304 12.64 -9.20 -13.40
CA SER A 304 12.57 -8.77 -12.00
C SER A 304 11.26 -9.16 -11.30
N GLY A 305 10.14 -9.18 -12.03
CA GLY A 305 8.87 -9.73 -11.55
C GLY A 305 8.97 -11.23 -11.24
N MET A 306 9.61 -12.00 -12.12
CA MET A 306 9.84 -13.43 -11.90
C MET A 306 10.85 -13.70 -10.78
N LEU A 307 11.86 -12.85 -10.60
CA LEU A 307 12.78 -12.91 -9.47
C LEU A 307 12.05 -12.68 -8.14
N THR A 308 11.12 -11.72 -8.11
CA THR A 308 10.24 -11.44 -6.96
C THR A 308 9.41 -12.67 -6.60
N THR A 309 8.71 -13.26 -7.58
CA THR A 309 7.90 -14.48 -7.40
C THR A 309 8.75 -15.66 -6.92
N ARG A 310 9.91 -15.88 -7.55
CA ARG A 310 10.81 -16.98 -7.20
C ARG A 310 11.45 -16.81 -5.83
N ALA A 311 11.76 -15.58 -5.40
CA ALA A 311 12.31 -15.32 -4.07
C ALA A 311 11.40 -15.83 -2.94
N LEU A 312 10.08 -15.73 -3.09
CA LEU A 312 9.12 -16.30 -2.13
C LEU A 312 9.18 -17.84 -2.10
N ALA A 313 9.25 -18.48 -3.27
CA ALA A 313 9.35 -19.93 -3.38
C ALA A 313 10.69 -20.48 -2.87
N GLU A 314 11.79 -19.77 -3.11
CA GLU A 314 13.12 -20.12 -2.61
C GLU A 314 13.23 -19.97 -1.08
N ASN A 315 12.45 -19.06 -0.47
CA ASN A 315 12.33 -18.99 0.99
C ASN A 315 11.70 -20.25 1.57
N LEU A 316 10.63 -20.75 0.94
CA LEU A 316 9.99 -22.01 1.32
C LEU A 316 10.97 -23.19 1.26
N ILE A 317 11.74 -23.30 0.18
CA ILE A 317 12.78 -24.34 0.02
C ILE A 317 13.87 -24.22 1.09
N ALA A 318 14.40 -23.01 1.30
CA ALA A 318 15.50 -22.77 2.22
C ALA A 318 15.16 -23.10 3.68
N VAL A 319 13.89 -22.91 4.09
CA VAL A 319 13.45 -23.28 5.43
C VAL A 319 13.42 -24.80 5.60
N VAL A 320 12.89 -25.53 4.62
CA VAL A 320 12.81 -27.01 4.64
C VAL A 320 14.20 -27.64 4.56
N GLU A 321 15.11 -27.04 3.79
CA GLU A 321 16.51 -27.49 3.67
C GLU A 321 17.33 -27.33 4.96
N ARG A 322 16.97 -26.36 5.82
CA ARG A 322 17.62 -26.15 7.12
C ARG A 322 17.13 -27.08 8.22
N ASP A 323 15.98 -27.74 8.01
CA ASP A 323 15.45 -28.68 8.98
C ASP A 323 16.25 -30.00 8.91
N SER A 324 17.00 -30.28 9.97
CA SER A 324 17.89 -31.44 10.10
C SER A 324 17.18 -32.79 10.02
N HIS A 325 15.85 -32.81 10.18
CA HIS A 325 15.04 -34.04 10.11
C HIS A 325 14.41 -34.28 8.73
N THR A 326 14.60 -33.37 7.77
CA THR A 326 14.04 -33.51 6.43
C THR A 326 14.77 -34.60 5.64
N ARG A 327 14.01 -35.57 5.13
CA ARG A 327 14.52 -36.59 4.20
C ARG A 327 14.84 -35.97 2.83
N PRO A 328 15.98 -36.29 2.19
CA PRO A 328 16.36 -35.73 0.89
C PRO A 328 15.28 -35.85 -0.19
N GLU A 329 14.50 -36.94 -0.19
CA GLU A 329 13.43 -37.17 -1.15
C GLU A 329 12.30 -36.14 -1.03
N VAL A 330 11.99 -35.70 0.21
CA VAL A 330 10.97 -34.67 0.46
C VAL A 330 11.41 -33.33 -0.09
N LEU A 331 12.69 -32.98 0.08
CA LEU A 331 13.25 -31.74 -0.46
C LEU A 331 13.23 -31.75 -1.99
N THR A 332 13.56 -32.89 -2.63
CA THR A 332 13.48 -33.05 -4.09
C THR A 332 12.05 -32.90 -4.59
N GLN A 333 11.08 -33.58 -3.96
CA GLN A 333 9.66 -33.46 -4.31
C GLN A 333 9.14 -32.03 -4.15
N LEU A 334 9.55 -31.33 -3.09
CA LEU A 334 9.18 -29.93 -2.88
C LEU A 334 9.73 -29.04 -4.00
N ARG A 335 11.01 -29.21 -4.35
CA ARG A 335 11.66 -28.46 -5.45
C ARG A 335 10.94 -28.71 -6.77
N GLU A 336 10.68 -29.97 -7.12
CA GLU A 336 9.95 -30.34 -8.34
C GLU A 336 8.55 -29.73 -8.38
N LYS A 337 7.81 -29.79 -7.28
CA LYS A 337 6.47 -29.20 -7.17
C LYS A 337 6.51 -27.69 -7.32
N ILE A 338 7.46 -27.01 -6.68
CA ILE A 338 7.64 -25.55 -6.82
C ILE A 338 7.98 -25.19 -8.27
N GLU A 339 8.90 -25.91 -8.91
CA GLU A 339 9.25 -25.68 -10.30
C GLU A 339 8.05 -25.83 -11.24
N ALA A 340 7.21 -26.87 -11.03
CA ALA A 340 5.98 -27.06 -11.80
C ALA A 340 5.00 -25.88 -11.60
N ILE A 341 4.84 -25.40 -10.37
CA ILE A 341 3.96 -24.25 -10.07
C ILE A 341 4.49 -22.97 -10.74
N LEU A 342 5.79 -22.70 -10.66
CA LEU A 342 6.40 -21.52 -11.28
C LEU A 342 6.36 -21.60 -12.82
N ALA A 343 6.52 -22.79 -13.40
CA ALA A 343 6.40 -23.01 -14.83
C ALA A 343 4.96 -22.76 -15.32
N ASP A 344 3.94 -23.33 -14.65
CA ASP A 344 2.52 -23.06 -14.97
C ASP A 344 2.19 -21.56 -14.82
N HIS A 345 2.65 -20.92 -13.74
CA HIS A 345 2.46 -19.49 -13.53
C HIS A 345 3.06 -18.67 -14.68
N ALA A 346 4.32 -18.95 -15.07
CA ALA A 346 5.00 -18.26 -16.14
C ALA A 346 4.35 -18.52 -17.52
N GLN A 347 3.91 -19.74 -17.77
CA GLN A 347 3.21 -20.10 -19.01
C GLN A 347 1.90 -19.34 -19.16
N ARG A 348 1.09 -19.27 -18.10
CA ARG A 348 -0.16 -18.49 -18.11
C ARG A 348 0.07 -17.01 -18.31
N LEU A 349 1.19 -16.49 -17.83
CA LEU A 349 1.63 -15.12 -18.04
C LEU A 349 2.24 -14.86 -19.42
N GLY A 350 2.68 -15.92 -20.13
CA GLY A 350 3.47 -15.82 -21.35
C GLY A 350 4.87 -15.25 -21.12
N CYS A 351 5.51 -15.57 -19.99
CA CYS A 351 6.84 -15.09 -19.59
C CYS A 351 7.82 -16.22 -19.24
N GLU A 352 7.73 -17.36 -19.90
CA GLU A 352 8.55 -18.56 -19.66
C GLU A 352 10.05 -18.27 -19.78
N ALA A 353 10.45 -17.45 -20.75
CA ALA A 353 11.83 -17.03 -20.93
C ALA A 353 12.35 -16.24 -19.71
N GLU A 354 11.52 -15.36 -19.14
CA GLU A 354 11.89 -14.58 -17.96
C GLU A 354 11.93 -15.43 -16.70
N ASN A 355 11.05 -16.44 -16.59
CA ASN A 355 11.15 -17.45 -15.53
C ASN A 355 12.44 -18.28 -15.63
N ALA A 356 12.86 -18.65 -16.84
CA ALA A 356 14.12 -19.37 -17.05
C ALA A 356 15.33 -18.52 -16.62
N LYS A 357 15.39 -17.24 -17.01
CA LYS A 357 16.44 -16.31 -16.54
C LYS A 357 16.44 -16.16 -15.03
N ALA A 358 15.26 -16.00 -14.42
CA ALA A 358 15.14 -15.91 -12.97
C ALA A 358 15.67 -17.17 -12.27
N LYS A 359 15.33 -18.36 -12.78
CA LYS A 359 15.84 -19.64 -12.29
C LYS A 359 17.37 -19.72 -12.37
N GLU A 360 17.94 -19.40 -13.53
CA GLU A 360 19.39 -19.38 -13.73
C GLU A 360 20.09 -18.39 -12.78
N ALA A 361 19.47 -17.24 -12.52
CA ALA A 361 20.01 -16.26 -11.58
C ALA A 361 20.09 -16.82 -10.15
N PHE A 362 19.05 -17.50 -9.67
CA PHE A 362 19.08 -18.17 -8.35
C PHE A 362 20.07 -19.33 -8.29
N GLN A 363 20.20 -20.12 -9.37
CA GLN A 363 21.21 -21.18 -9.46
C GLN A 363 22.63 -20.61 -9.40
N ARG A 364 22.91 -19.52 -10.11
CA ARG A 364 24.20 -18.80 -10.04
C ARG A 364 24.45 -18.24 -8.63
N CYS A 365 23.42 -17.73 -7.96
CA CYS A 365 23.51 -17.28 -6.57
C CYS A 365 23.88 -18.44 -5.64
N ALA A 366 23.24 -19.60 -5.77
CA ALA A 366 23.54 -20.80 -4.97
C ALA A 366 24.97 -21.31 -5.18
N GLN A 367 25.52 -21.16 -6.40
CA GLN A 367 26.91 -21.46 -6.72
C GLN A 367 27.91 -20.37 -6.26
N GLY A 368 27.45 -19.32 -5.58
CA GLY A 368 28.30 -18.24 -5.06
C GLY A 368 28.85 -17.27 -6.11
N LYS A 369 28.30 -17.26 -7.35
CA LYS A 369 28.74 -16.39 -8.44
C LYS A 369 28.54 -14.91 -8.09
N LYS A 370 29.58 -14.09 -8.26
CA LYS A 370 29.65 -12.69 -7.81
C LYS A 370 28.45 -11.85 -8.25
N HIS A 371 28.07 -11.88 -9.53
CA HIS A 371 26.99 -11.06 -10.11
C HIS A 371 25.56 -11.45 -9.67
N SER A 372 25.40 -12.55 -8.93
CA SER A 372 24.09 -13.00 -8.43
C SER A 372 24.02 -13.04 -6.91
N ARG A 373 25.07 -12.62 -6.19
CA ARG A 373 25.11 -12.65 -4.71
C ARG A 373 24.04 -11.77 -4.06
N TRP A 374 23.68 -10.67 -4.70
CA TRP A 374 22.64 -9.76 -4.22
C TRP A 374 21.28 -10.45 -4.05
N LEU A 375 20.99 -11.53 -4.80
CA LEU A 375 19.75 -12.29 -4.64
C LEU A 375 19.61 -12.91 -3.24
N ALA A 376 20.73 -13.27 -2.61
CA ALA A 376 20.70 -13.75 -1.23
C ALA A 376 20.27 -12.63 -0.25
N ALA A 377 20.72 -11.39 -0.48
CA ALA A 377 20.32 -10.22 0.31
C ALA A 377 18.84 -9.89 0.09
N TYR A 378 18.40 -9.82 -1.17
CA TYR A 378 17.01 -9.58 -1.56
C TYR A 378 16.06 -10.64 -0.97
N ARG A 379 16.41 -11.93 -1.12
CA ARG A 379 15.62 -13.05 -0.58
C ARG A 379 15.45 -12.94 0.94
N ARG A 380 16.52 -12.59 1.66
CA ARG A 380 16.51 -12.45 3.13
C ARG A 380 15.59 -11.31 3.60
N LEU A 381 15.55 -10.22 2.84
CA LEU A 381 14.73 -9.05 3.15
C LEU A 381 13.36 -9.06 2.46
N ASN A 382 13.00 -10.18 1.81
CA ASN A 382 11.80 -10.25 1.02
C ASN A 382 10.56 -10.04 1.90
N ARG A 383 9.83 -8.96 1.63
CA ARG A 383 8.61 -8.52 2.32
C ARG A 383 7.52 -8.28 1.28
N PHE A 384 6.27 -8.42 1.70
CA PHE A 384 5.15 -8.20 0.80
C PHE A 384 5.13 -6.76 0.26
N ARG A 385 5.25 -5.77 1.15
CA ARG A 385 5.26 -4.34 0.80
C ARG A 385 6.61 -3.86 0.31
N THR A 386 6.57 -2.90 -0.62
CA THR A 386 7.77 -2.23 -1.18
C THR A 386 8.21 -0.99 -0.41
N SER A 387 7.42 -0.56 0.57
CA SER A 387 7.77 0.55 1.46
C SER A 387 9.03 0.23 2.26
N LEU A 388 9.80 1.28 2.58
CA LEU A 388 10.88 1.14 3.56
C LEU A 388 10.34 0.62 4.91
N PRO A 389 11.21 0.02 5.75
CA PRO A 389 10.81 -0.56 7.03
C PRO A 389 9.99 0.40 7.90
N ALA A 390 8.96 -0.13 8.56
CA ALA A 390 8.25 0.55 9.62
C ALA A 390 9.08 0.52 10.91
N VAL A 391 9.14 1.67 11.59
CA VAL A 391 9.86 1.85 12.85
C VAL A 391 8.95 2.51 13.88
N LYS A 392 9.12 2.13 15.15
CA LYS A 392 8.47 2.81 16.27
C LYS A 392 9.12 4.16 16.50
N VAL A 393 8.29 5.18 16.68
CA VAL A 393 8.70 6.55 16.92
C VAL A 393 7.91 7.16 18.06
N HIS A 394 8.55 8.07 18.79
CA HIS A 394 7.88 8.96 19.75
C HIS A 394 7.77 10.36 19.16
N ASP A 395 6.54 10.87 19.02
CA ASP A 395 6.24 12.22 18.57
C ASP A 395 5.90 13.12 19.77
N PHE A 396 6.82 14.04 20.10
CA PHE A 396 6.63 14.99 21.19
C PHE A 396 5.48 16.00 20.95
N MET A 397 5.17 16.32 19.69
CA MET A 397 4.04 17.20 19.37
C MET A 397 2.70 16.48 19.55
N GLU A 398 2.59 15.20 19.19
CA GLU A 398 1.38 14.44 19.52
C GLU A 398 1.22 14.24 21.01
N GLN A 399 2.30 13.89 21.73
CA GLN A 399 2.27 13.83 23.19
C GLN A 399 1.73 15.13 23.78
N HIS A 400 2.26 16.27 23.34
CA HIS A 400 1.82 17.58 23.84
C HIS A 400 0.35 17.86 23.48
N ARG A 401 -0.05 17.57 22.23
CA ARG A 401 -1.43 17.76 21.75
C ARG A 401 -2.45 16.94 22.55
N ARG A 402 -2.06 15.76 23.02
CA ARG A 402 -2.92 14.82 23.76
C ARG A 402 -2.79 14.93 25.28
N GLN A 403 -1.74 15.60 25.76
CA GLN A 403 -1.36 15.65 27.18
C GLN A 403 -1.14 14.25 27.78
N ASP A 404 -0.71 13.30 26.95
CA ASP A 404 -0.48 11.89 27.33
C ASP A 404 0.76 11.37 26.61
N TRP A 405 1.67 10.74 27.37
CA TRP A 405 2.91 10.18 26.87
C TRP A 405 2.68 9.04 25.86
N GLU A 406 1.80 8.09 26.19
CA GLU A 406 1.58 6.90 25.37
C GLU A 406 0.97 7.26 24.02
N MET A 407 0.17 8.33 23.99
CA MET A 407 -0.47 8.83 22.77
C MET A 407 0.51 9.47 21.78
N GLY A 408 1.75 9.75 22.20
CA GLY A 408 2.85 10.16 21.33
C GLY A 408 3.53 9.00 20.60
N GLU A 409 3.24 7.75 20.96
CA GLU A 409 3.92 6.58 20.41
C GLU A 409 3.14 5.96 19.23
N TYR A 410 3.80 5.76 18.10
CA TYR A 410 3.22 5.04 16.95
C TYR A 410 4.28 4.46 16.01
N GLU A 411 3.84 3.66 15.04
CA GLU A 411 4.69 3.12 13.96
C GLU A 411 4.54 3.95 12.68
N ALA A 412 5.66 4.23 12.01
CA ALA A 412 5.69 4.93 10.74
C ALA A 412 6.73 4.29 9.81
N ASP A 413 6.46 4.26 8.50
CA ASP A 413 7.47 3.86 7.53
C ASP A 413 8.59 4.91 7.45
N LEU A 414 9.80 4.43 7.20
CA LEU A 414 10.97 5.28 7.17
C LEU A 414 10.91 6.36 6.07
N ALA A 415 10.35 6.05 4.90
CA ALA A 415 10.25 7.04 3.82
C ALA A 415 9.39 8.24 4.27
N THR A 416 8.31 7.98 4.99
CA THR A 416 7.45 9.01 5.60
C THR A 416 8.21 9.83 6.64
N LEU A 417 8.95 9.19 7.55
CA LEU A 417 9.74 9.91 8.55
C LEU A 417 10.81 10.80 7.90
N LEU A 418 11.57 10.29 6.94
CA LEU A 418 12.57 11.09 6.23
C LEU A 418 11.93 12.27 5.51
N LYS A 419 10.76 12.09 4.89
CA LYS A 419 10.12 13.16 4.11
C LYS A 419 9.38 14.19 4.95
N ARG A 420 9.05 13.92 6.23
CA ARG A 420 8.12 14.77 7.00
C ARG A 420 8.47 15.01 8.46
N ALA A 421 9.27 14.16 9.09
CA ALA A 421 9.61 14.32 10.51
C ALA A 421 10.49 15.57 10.72
N VAL A 422 10.20 16.30 11.79
CA VAL A 422 11.01 17.43 12.25
C VAL A 422 11.86 16.99 13.44
N GLY A 423 13.16 17.27 13.40
CA GLY A 423 14.07 16.90 14.51
C GLY A 423 14.18 15.40 14.74
N LEU A 424 14.24 14.63 13.65
CA LEU A 424 14.40 13.18 13.67
C LEU A 424 15.72 12.79 14.33
N ALA A 425 15.65 12.13 15.47
CA ALA A 425 16.81 11.77 16.30
C ALA A 425 16.66 10.36 16.88
N TRP A 426 17.78 9.64 17.03
CA TRP A 426 17.83 8.46 17.90
C TRP A 426 18.02 8.92 19.35
N ASN A 427 17.14 8.48 20.25
CA ASN A 427 17.25 8.77 21.68
C ASN A 427 17.76 7.52 22.41
N GLU A 428 19.02 7.56 22.84
CA GLU A 428 19.67 6.43 23.53
C GLU A 428 18.97 6.05 24.84
N LYS A 429 18.49 7.03 25.61
CA LYS A 429 17.81 6.79 26.90
C LYS A 429 16.49 6.06 26.72
N LEU A 430 15.76 6.38 25.65
CA LEU A 430 14.47 5.77 25.32
C LEU A 430 14.62 4.52 24.44
N GLY A 431 15.82 4.26 23.93
CA GLY A 431 16.12 3.16 23.01
C GLY A 431 15.31 3.18 21.73
N ARG A 432 14.93 4.36 21.22
CA ARG A 432 14.01 4.52 20.07
C ARG A 432 14.23 5.81 19.31
N LEU A 433 13.62 5.90 18.12
CA LEU A 433 13.55 7.15 17.35
C LEU A 433 12.55 8.12 17.97
N THR A 434 12.89 9.40 17.94
CA THR A 434 12.06 10.50 18.42
C THR A 434 11.97 11.60 17.38
N ILE A 435 10.85 12.30 17.35
CA ILE A 435 10.61 13.45 16.47
C ILE A 435 9.96 14.58 17.27
N LYS A 436 10.18 15.82 16.83
CA LYS A 436 9.50 17.02 17.33
C LYS A 436 8.17 17.28 16.61
N GLY A 437 7.62 16.31 15.88
CA GLY A 437 6.39 16.45 15.11
C GLY A 437 6.54 16.15 13.61
N ILE A 438 5.38 16.11 12.94
CA ILE A 438 5.24 15.95 11.49
C ILE A 438 4.99 17.31 10.84
N GLY A 439 5.85 17.68 9.90
CA GLY A 439 5.81 18.95 9.18
C GLY A 439 5.59 18.83 7.68
N LYS A 440 5.83 19.94 6.97
CA LYS A 440 5.82 19.99 5.50
C LYS A 440 6.84 19.01 4.90
N TYR A 441 6.68 18.72 3.61
CA TYR A 441 7.66 17.90 2.89
C TYR A 441 9.05 18.52 2.98
N ARG A 442 10.00 17.69 3.42
CA ARG A 442 11.42 17.99 3.51
C ARG A 442 12.16 17.45 2.29
N ARG A 443 13.29 18.08 1.96
CA ARG A 443 14.14 17.59 0.87
C ARG A 443 14.90 16.37 1.37
N VAL A 444 14.70 15.23 0.73
CA VAL A 444 15.41 13.99 1.06
C VAL A 444 16.20 13.53 -0.14
N HIS A 445 17.47 13.25 0.06
CA HIS A 445 18.35 12.72 -0.97
C HIS A 445 19.35 11.73 -0.36
N ALA A 446 19.90 10.85 -1.18
CA ALA A 446 21.01 9.99 -0.83
C ALA A 446 22.35 10.70 -1.11
N SER A 447 23.45 10.10 -0.64
CA SER A 447 24.81 10.53 -0.97
C SER A 447 25.03 10.60 -2.49
N GLU A 448 25.68 11.66 -2.96
CA GLU A 448 26.02 11.87 -4.38
C GLU A 448 27.37 11.22 -4.72
N ILE A 449 27.46 9.89 -4.57
CA ILE A 449 28.70 9.10 -4.72
C ILE A 449 28.71 8.22 -5.98
N PHE A 450 27.67 8.31 -6.81
CA PHE A 450 27.44 7.40 -7.93
C PHE A 450 27.89 8.00 -9.26
N THR A 451 28.30 7.12 -10.17
CA THR A 451 28.68 7.45 -11.55
C THR A 451 27.81 6.69 -12.56
N ASP A 452 27.99 6.96 -13.85
CA ASP A 452 27.26 6.25 -14.91
C ASP A 452 27.56 4.74 -14.93
N ASP A 453 28.73 4.32 -14.44
CA ASP A 453 29.10 2.90 -14.34
C ASP A 453 28.28 2.15 -13.28
N ASP A 454 27.70 2.87 -12.30
CA ASP A 454 26.82 2.31 -11.28
C ASP A 454 25.37 2.17 -11.75
N CYS A 455 25.04 2.74 -12.92
CA CYS A 455 23.67 2.79 -13.40
C CYS A 455 23.19 1.45 -13.96
N GLY A 456 21.95 1.07 -13.63
CA GLY A 456 21.30 -0.08 -14.27
C GLY A 456 21.75 -1.45 -13.77
N VAL A 457 22.54 -1.48 -12.70
CA VAL A 457 22.98 -2.70 -12.02
C VAL A 457 22.43 -2.73 -10.59
N ILE A 458 22.23 -3.93 -10.06
CA ILE A 458 21.79 -4.11 -8.68
C ILE A 458 23.02 -4.08 -7.78
N LEU A 459 23.00 -3.18 -6.81
CA LEU A 459 24.06 -2.90 -5.85
C LEU A 459 23.60 -3.32 -4.45
N GLU A 460 24.56 -3.49 -3.53
CA GLU A 460 24.31 -3.89 -2.14
C GLU A 460 24.85 -2.83 -1.17
N THR A 461 24.08 -2.44 -0.14
CA THR A 461 24.48 -1.35 0.78
C THR A 461 25.78 -1.63 1.53
N LYS A 462 26.11 -2.90 1.81
CA LYS A 462 27.38 -3.30 2.44
C LYS A 462 28.62 -2.86 1.64
N ASP A 463 28.49 -2.73 0.32
CA ASP A 463 29.59 -2.34 -0.58
C ASP A 463 29.71 -0.81 -0.69
N PHE A 464 28.76 -0.07 -0.10
CA PHE A 464 28.70 1.40 -0.09
C PHE A 464 28.55 1.93 1.34
N PRO A 465 29.58 1.79 2.20
CA PRO A 465 29.51 2.20 3.61
C PRO A 465 29.27 3.71 3.81
N ASN A 466 29.54 4.52 2.79
CA ASN A 466 29.33 5.98 2.80
C ASN A 466 27.96 6.39 2.22
N LEU A 467 27.09 5.43 1.89
CA LEU A 467 25.72 5.71 1.46
C LEU A 467 24.89 6.15 2.67
N LEU A 468 24.57 7.43 2.71
CA LEU A 468 23.77 8.07 3.75
C LEU A 468 22.51 8.67 3.13
N LEU A 469 21.47 8.79 3.94
CA LEU A 469 20.25 9.52 3.60
C LEU A 469 20.26 10.85 4.34
N TYR A 470 20.11 11.92 3.58
CA TYR A 470 20.10 13.28 4.07
C TYR A 470 18.68 13.82 4.11
N GLN A 471 18.37 14.57 5.15
CA GLN A 471 17.15 15.36 5.27
C GLN A 471 17.56 16.83 5.39
N ASP A 472 17.13 17.66 4.45
CA ASP A 472 17.47 19.09 4.37
C ASP A 472 18.99 19.36 4.43
N GLY A 473 19.80 18.44 3.89
CA GLY A 473 21.26 18.54 3.82
C GLY A 473 22.01 17.96 5.03
N GLU A 474 21.31 17.56 6.09
CA GLU A 474 21.91 16.93 7.26
C GLU A 474 21.79 15.39 7.18
N ALA A 475 22.88 14.68 7.52
CA ALA A 475 22.86 13.23 7.57
C ALA A 475 21.88 12.76 8.65
N THR A 476 20.99 11.83 8.29
CA THR A 476 19.96 11.37 9.23
C THR A 476 20.49 10.22 10.08
N PRO A 477 20.09 10.14 11.37
CA PRO A 477 20.41 9.00 12.23
C PRO A 477 19.73 7.70 11.77
N VAL A 478 18.82 7.80 10.79
CA VAL A 478 18.17 6.64 10.22
C VAL A 478 18.93 6.02 9.05
N SER A 479 19.93 6.73 8.52
CA SER A 479 20.93 6.12 7.64
C SER A 479 21.57 4.90 8.30
N ASP A 480 21.81 4.97 9.62
CA ASP A 480 22.33 3.84 10.38
C ASP A 480 21.37 2.64 10.38
N LEU A 481 20.06 2.86 10.42
CA LEU A 481 19.08 1.76 10.36
C LEU A 481 19.09 1.05 9.00
N MET A 482 19.26 1.80 7.91
CA MET A 482 19.46 1.24 6.57
C MET A 482 20.84 0.56 6.41
N ALA A 483 21.81 0.88 7.27
CA ALA A 483 23.12 0.22 7.31
C ALA A 483 23.14 -1.05 8.18
N ARG A 484 22.18 -1.24 9.09
CA ARG A 484 22.10 -2.43 9.98
C ARG A 484 21.81 -3.72 9.21
N GLU A 485 21.03 -3.63 8.15
CA GLU A 485 20.76 -4.74 7.25
C GLU A 485 21.36 -4.44 5.88
N ASN A 486 21.83 -5.48 5.19
CA ASN A 486 22.33 -5.32 3.85
C ASN A 486 21.15 -5.36 2.87
N HIS A 487 20.83 -4.19 2.30
CA HIS A 487 19.74 -3.97 1.34
C HIS A 487 20.29 -4.00 -0.08
N ILE A 488 19.42 -4.33 -1.04
CA ILE A 488 19.73 -4.10 -2.45
C ILE A 488 19.24 -2.72 -2.87
N PHE A 489 19.90 -2.11 -3.83
CA PHE A 489 19.43 -0.87 -4.44
C PHE A 489 19.84 -0.80 -5.92
N VAL A 490 19.20 0.11 -6.65
CA VAL A 490 19.58 0.44 -8.03
C VAL A 490 19.72 1.95 -8.13
N VAL A 491 20.65 2.38 -8.99
CA VAL A 491 20.79 3.78 -9.39
C VAL A 491 20.46 3.88 -10.87
N VAL A 492 19.67 4.90 -11.24
CA VAL A 492 19.33 5.19 -12.64
C VAL A 492 19.38 6.69 -12.91
N PRO A 493 19.72 7.14 -14.13
CA PRO A 493 19.68 8.56 -14.47
C PRO A 493 18.26 9.13 -14.33
N ARG A 494 18.09 10.23 -13.58
CA ARG A 494 16.79 10.85 -13.28
C ARG A 494 15.97 11.13 -14.55
N ARG A 495 16.62 11.76 -15.52
CA ARG A 495 16.03 12.14 -16.82
C ARG A 495 15.50 10.96 -17.64
N ALA A 496 15.94 9.73 -17.34
CA ALA A 496 15.46 8.55 -18.06
C ALA A 496 14.07 8.10 -17.59
N VAL A 497 13.76 8.25 -16.31
CA VAL A 497 12.60 7.61 -15.67
C VAL A 497 11.58 8.58 -15.06
N GLU A 498 11.92 9.85 -14.84
CA GLU A 498 11.09 10.82 -14.10
C GLU A 498 9.64 10.91 -14.59
N GLN A 499 9.39 10.85 -15.90
CA GLN A 499 8.04 10.95 -16.47
C GLN A 499 7.21 9.65 -16.34
N ALA A 500 7.82 8.54 -15.93
CA ALA A 500 7.13 7.26 -15.70
C ALA A 500 6.98 6.93 -14.21
N LEU A 501 7.57 7.75 -13.34
CA LEU A 501 7.51 7.56 -11.90
C LEU A 501 6.20 8.09 -11.34
N ASP A 502 5.60 7.25 -10.50
CA ASP A 502 4.47 7.58 -9.67
C ASP A 502 4.99 7.88 -8.25
N TRP A 503 4.32 8.78 -7.53
CA TRP A 503 4.66 9.18 -6.17
C TRP A 503 4.66 8.00 -5.18
N ARG A 504 3.96 6.91 -5.50
CA ARG A 504 3.91 5.67 -4.72
C ARG A 504 5.21 4.87 -4.74
N ILE A 505 6.11 5.10 -5.71
CA ILE A 505 7.41 4.43 -5.74
C ILE A 505 8.38 5.18 -4.81
N PRO A 506 8.92 4.55 -3.74
CA PRO A 506 9.82 5.20 -2.80
C PRO A 506 11.22 5.38 -3.40
N VAL A 507 11.39 6.46 -4.19
CA VAL A 507 12.68 6.87 -4.75
C VAL A 507 13.32 8.01 -3.95
N PHE A 508 14.65 8.08 -4.01
CA PHE A 508 15.49 9.11 -3.42
C PHE A 508 16.33 9.78 -4.49
N ASP A 509 16.42 11.11 -4.46
CA ASP A 509 17.34 11.86 -5.32
C ASP A 509 18.79 11.57 -4.93
N ALA A 510 19.70 11.48 -5.89
CA ALA A 510 21.14 11.36 -5.67
C ALA A 510 21.88 12.13 -6.78
N GLY A 511 21.92 13.46 -6.67
CA GLY A 511 22.44 14.33 -7.73
C GLY A 511 21.62 14.23 -9.02
N SER A 512 22.27 13.82 -10.13
CA SER A 512 21.64 13.55 -11.42
C SER A 512 20.91 12.21 -11.50
N TYR A 513 20.97 11.41 -10.44
CA TYR A 513 20.44 10.05 -10.41
C TYR A 513 19.25 9.92 -9.44
N LEU A 514 18.52 8.82 -9.61
CA LEU A 514 17.50 8.35 -8.68
C LEU A 514 17.90 6.99 -8.14
N LEU A 515 17.62 6.78 -6.86
CA LEU A 515 17.90 5.56 -6.12
C LEU A 515 16.61 4.99 -5.54
N ALA A 516 16.47 3.67 -5.57
CA ALA A 516 15.42 2.95 -4.83
C ALA A 516 15.99 1.68 -4.21
N PHE A 517 15.36 1.22 -3.12
CA PHE A 517 15.78 0.04 -2.36
C PHE A 517 14.84 -1.16 -2.57
N ASP A 518 15.37 -2.37 -2.42
CA ASP A 518 14.65 -3.64 -2.36
C ASP A 518 13.64 -3.83 -3.53
N GLY A 519 12.36 -4.11 -3.23
CA GLY A 519 11.36 -4.28 -4.28
C GLY A 519 11.21 -3.05 -5.18
N ALA A 520 11.30 -1.84 -4.62
CA ALA A 520 11.26 -0.62 -5.41
C ALA A 520 12.49 -0.47 -6.34
N ALA A 521 13.64 -1.02 -5.96
CA ALA A 521 14.83 -1.08 -6.82
C ALA A 521 14.55 -1.92 -8.08
N LEU A 522 13.93 -3.09 -7.91
CA LEU A 522 13.58 -3.96 -9.02
C LEU A 522 12.60 -3.29 -10.00
N LEU A 523 11.58 -2.60 -9.47
CA LEU A 523 10.62 -1.86 -10.31
C LEU A 523 11.29 -0.69 -11.04
N LEU A 524 12.16 0.06 -10.35
CA LEU A 524 12.90 1.19 -10.93
C LEU A 524 13.84 0.73 -12.06
N LEU A 525 14.51 -0.40 -11.87
CA LEU A 525 15.40 -1.01 -12.87
C LEU A 525 14.62 -1.39 -14.15
N GLU A 526 13.47 -2.06 -14.01
CA GLU A 526 12.66 -2.45 -15.17
C GLU A 526 12.03 -1.25 -15.88
N LEU A 527 11.64 -0.21 -15.12
CA LEU A 527 11.20 1.06 -15.69
C LEU A 527 12.28 1.69 -16.59
N TRP A 528 13.52 1.69 -16.11
CA TRP A 528 14.67 2.20 -16.85
C TRP A 528 14.94 1.36 -18.11
N ARG A 529 15.02 0.02 -17.97
CA ARG A 529 15.24 -0.93 -19.09
C ARG A 529 14.21 -0.75 -20.19
N ARG A 530 12.91 -0.71 -19.82
CA ARG A 530 11.81 -0.58 -20.78
C ARG A 530 11.90 0.69 -21.62
N ARG A 531 12.37 1.80 -21.04
CA ARG A 531 12.58 3.05 -21.78
C ARG A 531 13.85 3.05 -22.63
N HIS A 532 14.89 2.35 -22.21
CA HIS A 532 16.11 2.18 -23.01
C HIS A 532 15.82 1.35 -24.27
N SER A 533 15.10 0.24 -24.15
CA SER A 533 14.67 -0.57 -25.30
C SER A 533 13.76 0.21 -26.25
N ALA A 534 12.82 1.00 -25.72
CA ALA A 534 11.92 1.83 -26.54
C ALA A 534 12.65 2.97 -27.27
N ARG A 535 13.76 3.49 -26.72
CA ARG A 535 14.60 4.50 -27.38
C ARG A 535 15.47 3.87 -28.48
N SER A 536 16.01 2.67 -28.26
CA SER A 536 16.78 1.95 -29.30
C SER A 536 15.93 1.67 -30.54
N CYS A 537 14.68 1.18 -30.37
CA CYS A 537 13.78 0.93 -31.50
C CYS A 537 13.35 2.19 -32.28
N ARG A 538 13.43 3.40 -31.68
CA ARG A 538 13.12 4.66 -32.39
C ARG A 538 14.31 5.21 -33.18
N VAL A 539 15.53 4.78 -32.87
CA VAL A 539 16.74 5.17 -33.62
C VAL A 539 16.91 4.29 -34.87
N ASP A 540 16.51 3.02 -34.80
CA ASP A 540 16.58 2.09 -35.94
C ASP A 540 15.40 2.18 -36.92
N GLY A 541 14.40 3.02 -36.61
CA GLY A 541 13.20 3.25 -37.44
C GLY A 541 13.24 4.50 -38.33
N LYS A 542 14.41 5.14 -38.48
CA LYS A 542 14.63 6.17 -39.50
C LYS A 542 15.47 5.59 -40.64
N VAL A 543 14.79 5.01 -41.61
CA VAL A 543 15.21 5.01 -43.02
C VAL A 543 14.01 5.43 -43.85
#